data_AF-A0A9R0Y6K2-F1
#
_entry.id   AF-A0A9R0Y6K2-F1
#
_cell.length_a   1.000
_cell.length_b   1.000
_cell.length_c   1.000
_cell.angle_alpha   90.00
_cell.angle_beta   90.00
_cell.angle_gamma   90.00
#
_symmetry.space_group_name_H-M   'P 1'
#
loop_
_entity.id
_entity.type
_entity.pdbx_description
1 polymer ?
#
loop_
_entity_poly.entity_id
_entity_poly.type
_entity_poly.pdbx_seq_one_letter_code
_entity_poly.pdbx_strand_id
1 'polypeptide(L)'
;MDRGNKVIILGRNESLKKLGTVQSISLNRLAFEEYRYLLKTLAFGSLKPGDHPWLATIVEEFAVVLEGSLVSANLLGYAVRNNLNAHFWLSTLNKIRITRKMIMSRFGCHPNGLFDQDRPVHFGSHHLLSPAARLIPSASCLDSSLPKVIFGDVLGEPGHIAPTKGDFRLISWESRLPPYTAFVHLSRFVPSCVDDKPEASLSGKKRLGPSA
;
A
#
# COMPACT_ATOMS: atom_id res chain seq x y z
N MET A 1 -37.09 18.13 24.53
CA MET A 1 -35.96 18.30 23.60
C MET A 1 -36.20 17.36 22.43
N ASP A 2 -36.58 17.89 21.27
CA ASP A 2 -36.74 17.07 20.06
C ASP A 2 -35.40 16.45 19.70
N ARG A 3 -35.32 15.12 19.76
CA ARG A 3 -34.19 14.36 19.23
C ARG A 3 -34.28 14.36 17.71
N GLY A 4 -33.76 15.42 17.09
CA GLY A 4 -33.58 15.44 15.64
C GLY A 4 -32.67 14.30 15.18
N ASN A 5 -33.05 13.64 14.09
CA ASN A 5 -32.20 12.66 13.42
C ASN A 5 -30.99 13.35 12.77
N LYS A 6 -29.81 12.74 12.87
CA LYS A 6 -28.59 13.22 12.21
C LYS A 6 -28.12 12.18 11.21
N VAL A 7 -27.76 12.62 10.01
CA VAL A 7 -27.18 11.78 8.95
C VAL A 7 -25.79 12.31 8.64
N ILE A 8 -24.80 11.41 8.59
CA ILE A 8 -23.42 11.74 8.21
C ILE A 8 -23.17 11.14 6.82
N ILE A 9 -22.80 11.98 5.87
CA ILE A 9 -22.47 11.58 4.50
C ILE A 9 -20.95 11.62 4.36
N LEU A 10 -20.35 10.50 3.96
CA LEU A 10 -18.91 10.36 3.73
C LEU A 10 -18.67 10.04 2.26
N GLY A 11 -17.77 10.76 1.61
CA GLY A 11 -17.40 10.47 0.23
C GLY A 11 -16.28 11.36 -0.29
N ARG A 12 -15.79 11.04 -1.48
CA ARG A 12 -14.70 11.77 -2.16
C ARG A 12 -15.20 12.82 -3.15
N ASN A 13 -16.47 12.76 -3.54
CA ASN A 13 -17.02 13.65 -4.56
C ASN A 13 -17.44 14.98 -3.94
N GLU A 14 -16.85 16.07 -4.44
CA GLU A 14 -17.15 17.45 -4.06
C GLU A 14 -18.64 17.81 -4.22
N SER A 15 -19.35 17.16 -5.14
CA SER A 15 -20.80 17.36 -5.32
C SER A 15 -21.61 17.02 -4.06
N LEU A 16 -21.10 16.11 -3.20
CA LEU A 16 -21.76 15.72 -1.95
C LEU A 16 -21.85 16.88 -0.96
N LYS A 17 -21.00 17.89 -1.06
CA LYS A 17 -21.06 19.09 -0.21
C LYS A 17 -22.42 19.81 -0.32
N LYS A 18 -23.09 19.68 -1.48
CA LYS A 18 -24.42 20.26 -1.71
C LYS A 18 -25.54 19.59 -0.91
N LEU A 19 -25.31 18.37 -0.42
CA LEU A 19 -26.29 17.63 0.38
C LEU A 19 -26.23 18.00 1.87
N GLY A 20 -25.17 18.67 2.30
CA GLY A 20 -24.94 19.02 3.70
C GLY A 20 -25.74 20.24 4.14
N THR A 21 -26.27 20.19 5.36
CA THR A 21 -26.87 21.35 6.04
C THR A 21 -25.86 22.15 6.87
N VAL A 22 -24.59 21.70 6.92
CA VAL A 22 -23.47 22.30 7.65
C VAL A 22 -22.22 22.32 6.78
N GLN A 23 -21.22 23.13 7.16
CA GLN A 23 -19.93 23.16 6.47
C GLN A 23 -19.30 21.77 6.44
N SER A 24 -18.95 21.32 5.23
CA SER A 24 -18.29 20.03 5.04
C SER A 24 -16.90 19.99 5.68
N ILE A 25 -16.57 18.88 6.31
CA ILE A 25 -15.22 18.63 6.83
C ILE A 25 -14.43 17.86 5.76
N SER A 26 -13.32 18.43 5.30
CA SER A 26 -12.40 17.76 4.39
C SER A 26 -11.35 16.96 5.17
N LEU A 27 -11.24 15.67 4.90
CA LEU A 27 -10.18 14.81 5.44
C LEU A 27 -8.92 14.93 4.58
N ASN A 28 -8.16 15.99 4.81
CA ASN A 28 -6.88 16.23 4.12
C ASN A 28 -5.74 15.45 4.77
N ARG A 29 -4.56 15.50 4.14
CA ARG A 29 -3.31 15.03 4.76
C ARG A 29 -3.08 15.76 6.09
N LEU A 30 -2.67 15.01 7.11
CA LEU A 30 -2.32 15.58 8.40
C LEU A 30 -1.09 16.48 8.29
N ALA A 31 -1.05 17.53 9.11
CA ALA A 31 0.17 18.32 9.25
C ALA A 31 1.30 17.43 9.79
N PHE A 32 2.55 17.76 9.44
CA PHE A 32 3.71 16.94 9.81
C PHE A 32 3.75 16.59 11.31
N GLU A 33 3.45 17.57 12.15
CA GLU A 33 3.42 17.46 13.62
C GLU A 33 2.36 16.49 14.15
N GLU A 34 1.17 16.54 13.58
CA GLU A 34 0.07 15.63 13.93
C GLU A 34 0.37 14.22 13.40
N TYR A 35 0.96 14.15 12.20
CA TYR A 35 1.28 12.90 11.54
C TYR A 35 2.39 12.14 12.24
N ARG A 36 3.48 12.82 12.64
CA ARG A 36 4.57 12.20 13.41
C ARG A 36 4.05 11.67 14.74
N TYR A 37 3.14 12.39 15.40
CA TYR A 37 2.54 11.95 16.65
C TYR A 37 1.69 10.69 16.45
N LEU A 38 0.85 10.67 15.41
CA LEU A 38 0.05 9.51 15.05
C LEU A 38 0.93 8.30 14.75
N LEU A 39 1.97 8.47 13.94
CA LEU A 39 2.91 7.40 13.59
C LEU A 39 3.61 6.82 14.80
N LYS A 40 4.11 7.66 15.72
CA LYS A 40 4.70 7.19 16.99
C LYS A 40 3.69 6.37 17.77
N THR A 41 2.46 6.87 17.91
CA THR A 41 1.39 6.18 18.64
C THR A 41 1.08 4.81 18.03
N LEU A 42 0.96 4.72 16.70
CA LEU A 42 0.62 3.48 16.01
C LEU A 42 1.78 2.47 15.98
N ALA A 43 3.01 2.94 15.78
CA ALA A 43 4.20 2.09 15.67
C ALA A 43 4.66 1.54 17.03
N PHE A 44 4.58 2.34 18.10
CA PHE A 44 4.98 1.90 19.44
C PHE A 44 3.83 1.30 20.25
N GLY A 45 2.57 1.60 19.92
CA GLY A 45 1.41 1.12 20.67
C GLY A 45 1.47 1.60 22.13
N SER A 46 1.52 0.66 23.06
CA SER A 46 1.64 0.94 24.51
C SER A 46 3.07 1.17 24.99
N LEU A 47 4.08 0.99 24.12
CA LEU A 47 5.48 1.16 24.46
C LEU A 47 5.85 2.64 24.48
N LYS A 48 6.83 3.00 25.30
CA LYS A 48 7.35 4.37 25.35
C LYS A 48 8.44 4.55 24.29
N PRO A 49 8.32 5.51 23.36
CA PRO A 49 9.36 5.76 22.37
C PRO A 49 10.74 6.09 22.97
N GLY A 50 10.75 6.71 24.16
CA GLY A 50 11.98 7.06 24.88
C GLY A 50 12.85 5.87 25.28
N ASP A 51 12.24 4.68 25.43
CA ASP A 51 12.96 3.45 25.76
C ASP A 51 13.64 2.83 24.51
N HIS A 52 13.33 3.36 23.32
CA HIS A 52 13.79 2.85 22.02
C HIS A 52 14.26 4.01 21.11
N PRO A 53 15.32 4.74 21.47
CA PRO A 53 15.72 5.98 20.79
C PRO A 53 16.00 5.81 19.29
N TRP A 54 16.64 4.70 18.90
CA TRP A 54 16.91 4.40 17.49
C TRP A 54 15.62 4.21 16.67
N LEU A 55 14.63 3.50 17.22
CA LEU A 55 13.35 3.33 16.56
C LEU A 55 12.60 4.65 16.47
N ALA A 56 12.67 5.48 17.52
CA ALA A 56 12.04 6.79 17.55
C ALA A 56 12.58 7.70 16.44
N THR A 57 13.90 7.67 16.17
CA THR A 57 14.50 8.36 15.02
C THR A 57 13.98 7.83 13.69
N ILE A 58 13.87 6.51 13.53
CA ILE A 58 13.36 5.92 12.28
C ILE A 58 11.88 6.30 12.03
N VAL A 59 11.06 6.46 13.08
CA VAL A 59 9.67 6.96 12.92
C VAL A 59 9.61 8.36 12.32
N GLU A 60 10.52 9.25 12.71
CA GLU A 60 10.55 10.60 12.14
C GLU A 60 10.79 10.54 10.62
N GLU A 61 11.68 9.66 10.18
CA GLU A 61 11.94 9.43 8.76
C GLU A 61 10.73 8.84 8.03
N PHE A 62 9.98 7.94 8.67
CA PHE A 62 8.71 7.47 8.12
C PHE A 62 7.70 8.61 7.93
N ALA A 63 7.62 9.54 8.89
CA ALA A 63 6.71 10.69 8.81
C ALA A 63 7.03 11.58 7.60
N VAL A 64 8.31 11.82 7.33
CA VAL A 64 8.78 12.58 6.16
C VAL A 64 8.38 11.87 4.87
N VAL A 65 8.62 10.56 4.76
CA VAL A 65 8.41 9.83 3.50
C VAL A 65 6.93 9.60 3.18
N LEU A 66 6.07 9.44 4.19
CA LEU A 66 4.65 9.08 4.03
C LEU A 66 3.68 10.28 4.01
N GLU A 67 4.14 11.49 4.34
CA GLU A 67 3.45 12.77 4.09
C GLU A 67 1.96 12.83 4.53
N GLY A 68 1.66 12.53 5.79
CA GLY A 68 0.35 12.87 6.35
C GLY A 68 -0.81 11.92 6.01
N SER A 69 -0.57 10.82 5.30
CA SER A 69 -1.63 9.86 4.94
C SER A 69 -2.01 8.94 6.09
N LEU A 70 -3.28 9.03 6.52
CA LEU A 70 -3.87 8.17 7.54
C LEU A 70 -3.83 6.69 7.18
N VAL A 71 -4.05 6.35 5.91
CA VAL A 71 -3.99 4.97 5.41
C VAL A 71 -2.57 4.43 5.55
N SER A 72 -1.59 5.21 5.10
CA SER A 72 -0.18 4.81 5.15
C SER A 72 0.34 4.67 6.58
N ALA A 73 -0.10 5.55 7.49
CA ALA A 73 0.27 5.46 8.91
C ALA A 73 -0.28 4.20 9.58
N ASN A 74 -1.53 3.87 9.29
CA ASN A 74 -2.18 2.66 9.79
C ASN A 74 -1.50 1.38 9.28
N LEU A 75 -1.18 1.33 7.99
CA LEU A 75 -0.46 0.21 7.36
C LEU A 75 0.94 0.04 7.96
N LEU A 76 1.69 1.14 8.08
CA LEU A 76 3.02 1.11 8.65
C LEU A 76 2.99 0.66 10.12
N GLY A 77 2.09 1.24 10.92
CA GLY A 77 1.92 0.87 12.32
C GLY A 77 1.63 -0.62 12.47
N TYR A 78 0.74 -1.19 11.65
CA TYR A 78 0.51 -2.62 11.62
C TYR A 78 1.79 -3.42 11.30
N ALA A 79 2.54 -3.00 10.27
CA ALA A 79 3.72 -3.73 9.80
C ALA A 79 4.88 -3.74 10.82
N VAL A 80 5.07 -2.66 11.59
CA VAL A 80 6.26 -2.51 12.45
C VAL A 80 6.01 -2.74 13.93
N ARG A 81 4.77 -2.59 14.42
CA ARG A 81 4.48 -2.60 15.86
C ARG A 81 4.84 -3.89 16.60
N ASN A 82 4.89 -5.02 15.89
CA ASN A 82 5.14 -6.32 16.49
C ASN A 82 6.63 -6.73 16.43
N ASN A 83 7.51 -5.89 15.88
CA ASN A 83 8.94 -6.20 15.72
C ASN A 83 9.79 -4.97 16.03
N LEU A 84 10.41 -4.92 17.21
CA LEU A 84 11.22 -3.78 17.67
C LEU A 84 12.69 -3.82 17.18
N ASN A 85 12.99 -4.58 16.13
CA ASN A 85 14.34 -4.64 15.57
C ASN A 85 14.62 -3.42 14.68
N ALA A 86 15.68 -2.66 14.98
CA ALA A 86 16.03 -1.46 14.22
C ALA A 86 16.39 -1.74 12.75
N HIS A 87 17.04 -2.86 12.45
CA HIS A 87 17.33 -3.25 11.06
C HIS A 87 16.05 -3.56 10.28
N PHE A 88 15.05 -4.17 10.93
CA PHE A 88 13.74 -4.39 10.33
C PHE A 88 13.07 -3.06 9.96
N TRP A 89 13.03 -2.10 10.88
CA TRP A 89 12.43 -0.78 10.64
C TRP A 89 13.16 -0.03 9.52
N LEU A 90 14.49 -0.03 9.54
CA LEU A 90 15.31 0.61 8.51
C LEU A 90 15.11 -0.06 7.13
N SER A 91 15.02 -1.38 7.08
CA SER A 91 14.72 -2.13 5.85
C SER A 91 13.36 -1.74 5.30
N THR A 92 12.33 -1.69 6.15
CA THR A 92 10.98 -1.24 5.79
C THR A 92 10.99 0.19 5.26
N LEU A 93 11.70 1.12 5.91
CA LEU A 93 11.85 2.50 5.45
C LEU A 93 12.48 2.57 4.06
N ASN A 94 13.53 1.80 3.81
CA ASN A 94 14.18 1.75 2.50
C ASN A 94 13.25 1.19 1.41
N LYS A 95 12.45 0.15 1.71
CA LYS A 95 11.44 -0.36 0.77
C LYS A 95 10.41 0.71 0.41
N ILE A 96 9.92 1.48 1.39
CA ILE A 96 8.97 2.56 1.13
C ILE A 96 9.61 3.63 0.24
N ARG A 97 10.85 4.04 0.53
CA ARG A 97 11.59 5.02 -0.29
C ARG A 97 11.76 4.55 -1.74
N ILE A 98 12.12 3.28 -1.95
CA ILE A 98 12.26 2.67 -3.28
C ILE A 98 10.90 2.63 -4.00
N THR A 99 9.86 2.14 -3.32
CA THR A 99 8.50 2.05 -3.88
C THR A 99 7.98 3.43 -4.27
N ARG A 100 8.21 4.44 -3.43
CA ARG A 100 7.87 5.83 -3.74
C ARG A 100 8.57 6.33 -4.99
N LYS A 101 9.89 6.16 -5.09
CA LYS A 101 10.66 6.56 -6.27
C LYS A 101 10.15 5.87 -7.53
N MET A 102 9.84 4.57 -7.45
CA MET A 102 9.32 3.79 -8.57
C MET A 102 7.91 4.24 -9.01
N ILE A 103 7.00 4.48 -8.06
CA ILE A 103 5.66 5.00 -8.38
C ILE A 103 5.77 6.38 -9.01
N MET A 104 6.60 7.26 -8.45
CA MET A 104 6.77 8.61 -8.98
C MET A 104 7.41 8.61 -10.37
N SER A 105 8.39 7.74 -10.64
CA SER A 105 9.01 7.64 -11.97
C SER A 105 8.09 7.01 -13.01
N ARG A 106 7.28 6.01 -12.65
CA ARG A 106 6.38 5.31 -13.59
C ARG A 106 5.05 6.02 -13.82
N PHE A 107 4.47 6.63 -12.78
CA PHE A 107 3.10 7.16 -12.82
C PHE A 107 3.02 8.67 -12.64
N GLY A 108 4.12 9.33 -12.31
CA GLY A 108 4.15 10.77 -12.05
C GLY A 108 3.27 11.21 -10.87
N CYS A 109 2.80 10.26 -10.04
CA CYS A 109 1.87 10.51 -8.95
C CYS A 109 2.44 10.11 -7.59
N HIS A 110 1.89 10.67 -6.52
CA HIS A 110 2.30 10.36 -5.16
C HIS A 110 1.74 8.98 -4.71
N PRO A 111 2.50 8.12 -4.01
CA PRO A 111 2.06 6.77 -3.59
C PRO A 111 0.76 6.72 -2.80
N ASN A 112 0.51 7.72 -1.95
CA ASN A 112 -0.75 7.80 -1.20
C ASN A 112 -1.98 7.89 -2.11
N GLY A 113 -1.85 8.40 -3.33
CA GLY A 113 -2.95 8.48 -4.29
C GLY A 113 -3.24 7.18 -5.04
N LEU A 114 -2.39 6.15 -4.91
CA LEU A 114 -2.51 4.88 -5.64
C LEU A 114 -3.84 4.18 -5.35
N PHE A 115 -4.29 4.21 -4.09
CA PHE A 115 -5.54 3.58 -3.64
C PHE A 115 -6.77 4.51 -3.76
N ASP A 116 -6.53 5.77 -4.07
CA ASP A 116 -7.59 6.78 -4.22
C ASP A 116 -8.09 6.89 -5.66
N GLN A 117 -7.42 6.24 -6.62
CA GLN A 117 -7.85 6.19 -8.00
C GLN A 117 -8.90 5.10 -8.20
N ASP A 118 -10.06 5.45 -8.77
CA ASP A 118 -11.08 4.51 -9.23
C ASP A 118 -10.66 3.78 -10.53
N ARG A 119 -9.36 3.52 -10.68
CA ARG A 119 -8.74 2.87 -11.84
C ARG A 119 -7.74 1.81 -11.38
N PRO A 120 -7.49 0.77 -12.19
CA PRO A 120 -6.46 -0.19 -11.87
C PRO A 120 -5.08 0.47 -11.80
N VAL A 121 -4.25 0.07 -10.84
CA VAL A 121 -2.91 0.64 -10.65
C VAL A 121 -1.87 -0.45 -10.50
N HIS A 122 -0.70 -0.25 -11.10
CA HIS A 122 0.38 -1.22 -10.99
C HIS A 122 0.92 -1.29 -9.57
N PHE A 123 1.19 -2.51 -9.14
CA PHE A 123 1.79 -2.83 -7.86
C PHE A 123 3.02 -3.69 -8.10
N GLY A 124 4.19 -3.17 -7.72
CA GLY A 124 5.46 -3.79 -8.08
C GLY A 124 5.68 -3.84 -9.59
N SER A 125 6.44 -4.84 -10.05
CA SER A 125 6.82 -4.99 -11.46
C SER A 125 5.83 -5.82 -12.29
N HIS A 126 5.07 -6.70 -11.66
CA HIS A 126 4.31 -7.75 -12.37
C HIS A 126 2.86 -7.86 -11.93
N HIS A 127 2.31 -6.87 -11.23
CA HIS A 127 0.93 -6.94 -10.76
C HIS A 127 0.16 -5.66 -11.08
N LEU A 128 -1.13 -5.84 -11.35
CA LEU A 128 -2.11 -4.77 -11.51
C LEU A 128 -3.21 -4.94 -10.46
N LEU A 129 -3.36 -3.94 -9.59
CA LEU A 129 -4.40 -3.90 -8.57
C LEU A 129 -5.67 -3.28 -9.14
N SER A 130 -6.80 -3.93 -8.92
CA SER A 130 -8.11 -3.30 -9.12
C SER A 130 -8.34 -2.15 -8.11
N PRO A 131 -9.32 -1.27 -8.37
CA PRO A 131 -9.88 -0.41 -7.32
C PRO A 131 -10.31 -1.24 -6.10
N ALA A 132 -10.26 -0.62 -4.91
CA ALA A 132 -10.63 -1.30 -3.66
C ALA A 132 -12.13 -1.64 -3.64
N ALA A 133 -12.45 -2.92 -3.50
CA ALA A 133 -13.80 -3.35 -3.15
C ALA A 133 -13.98 -3.35 -1.63
N ARG A 134 -15.10 -2.79 -1.16
CA ARG A 134 -15.50 -2.88 0.26
C ARG A 134 -16.24 -4.20 0.48
N LEU A 135 -15.69 -5.06 1.33
CA LEU A 135 -16.28 -6.35 1.66
C LEU A 135 -16.68 -6.38 3.13
N ILE A 136 -17.92 -6.78 3.39
CA ILE A 136 -18.39 -7.10 4.74
C ILE A 136 -18.23 -8.62 4.90
N PRO A 137 -17.64 -9.14 5.99
CA PRO A 137 -17.38 -10.58 6.16
C PRO A 137 -18.61 -11.49 5.99
N SER A 138 -19.81 -10.97 6.27
CA SER A 138 -21.09 -11.68 6.09
C SER A 138 -21.60 -11.75 4.64
N ALA A 139 -21.00 -10.99 3.71
CA ALA A 139 -21.37 -10.98 2.30
C ALA A 139 -20.39 -11.83 1.50
N SER A 140 -20.87 -12.98 1.00
CA SER A 140 -20.14 -13.97 0.19
C SER A 140 -19.76 -13.47 -1.21
N CYS A 141 -19.06 -12.34 -1.30
CA CYS A 141 -19.00 -11.54 -2.54
C CYS A 141 -17.71 -11.72 -3.35
N LEU A 142 -16.61 -12.20 -2.76
CA LEU A 142 -15.35 -12.33 -3.50
C LEU A 142 -14.84 -13.76 -3.45
N ASP A 143 -14.54 -14.30 -4.63
CA ASP A 143 -14.09 -15.67 -4.84
C ASP A 143 -13.00 -16.04 -3.82
N SER A 144 -13.36 -16.94 -2.90
CA SER A 144 -12.50 -17.33 -1.78
C SER A 144 -11.33 -18.21 -2.22
N SER A 145 -11.34 -18.65 -3.48
CA SER A 145 -10.33 -19.47 -4.14
C SER A 145 -8.95 -18.82 -4.21
N LEU A 146 -8.88 -17.48 -4.27
CA LEU A 146 -7.62 -16.77 -4.39
C LEU A 146 -6.92 -16.56 -3.03
N PRO A 147 -5.57 -16.69 -2.98
CA PRO A 147 -4.79 -16.41 -1.78
C PRO A 147 -5.07 -15.02 -1.20
N LYS A 148 -5.21 -14.94 0.14
CA LYS A 148 -5.35 -13.68 0.88
C LYS A 148 -3.96 -13.20 1.28
N VAL A 149 -3.62 -11.97 0.92
CA VAL A 149 -2.38 -11.30 1.31
C VAL A 149 -2.71 -9.99 2.00
N ILE A 150 -2.13 -9.73 3.18
CA ILE A 150 -2.31 -8.46 3.89
C ILE A 150 -1.19 -7.51 3.49
N PHE A 151 -1.54 -6.28 3.13
CA PHE A 151 -0.56 -5.29 2.65
C PHE A 151 0.55 -5.01 3.68
N GLY A 152 0.18 -4.94 4.95
CA GLY A 152 1.12 -4.74 6.05
C GLY A 152 2.15 -5.87 6.17
N ASP A 153 1.77 -7.12 5.86
CA ASP A 153 2.70 -8.24 5.86
C ASP A 153 3.71 -8.10 4.71
N VAL A 154 3.24 -7.75 3.51
CA VAL A 154 4.11 -7.47 2.34
C VAL A 154 5.13 -6.38 2.64
N LEU A 155 4.74 -5.36 3.40
CA LEU A 155 5.64 -4.28 3.82
C LEU A 155 6.73 -4.79 4.79
N GLY A 156 6.38 -5.73 5.66
CA GLY A 156 7.28 -6.36 6.62
C GLY A 156 8.23 -7.40 5.99
N GLU A 157 7.79 -8.14 4.97
CA GLU A 157 8.54 -9.26 4.38
C GLU A 157 9.93 -8.88 3.85
N PRO A 158 11.00 -9.63 4.16
CA PRO A 158 12.34 -9.36 3.62
C PRO A 158 12.37 -9.34 2.09
N GLY A 159 12.87 -8.24 1.50
CA GLY A 159 13.00 -8.08 0.04
C GLY A 159 11.85 -7.33 -0.64
N HIS A 160 11.86 -7.32 -1.98
CA HIS A 160 10.83 -6.72 -2.85
C HIS A 160 9.91 -7.77 -3.48
N ILE A 161 9.83 -8.95 -2.86
CA ILE A 161 9.20 -10.12 -3.47
C ILE A 161 7.71 -9.87 -3.59
N ALA A 162 7.20 -9.91 -4.82
CA ALA A 162 5.76 -9.98 -5.03
C ALA A 162 5.25 -11.28 -4.39
N PRO A 163 4.21 -11.22 -3.54
CA PRO A 163 3.86 -12.31 -2.63
C PRO A 163 3.55 -13.63 -3.34
N THR A 164 3.14 -13.57 -4.62
CA THR A 164 2.87 -14.75 -5.46
C THR A 164 3.17 -14.48 -6.93
N LYS A 165 3.56 -15.54 -7.68
CA LYS A 165 3.66 -15.50 -9.16
C LYS A 165 2.29 -15.54 -9.86
N GLY A 166 1.20 -15.65 -9.10
CA GLY A 166 -0.17 -15.67 -9.62
C GLY A 166 -1.05 -14.61 -8.97
N ASP A 167 -2.32 -14.62 -9.33
CA ASP A 167 -3.33 -13.70 -8.82
C ASP A 167 -3.58 -13.89 -7.32
N PHE A 168 -3.88 -12.80 -6.63
CA PHE A 168 -4.18 -12.83 -5.20
C PHE A 168 -5.09 -11.67 -4.78
N ARG A 169 -5.68 -11.80 -3.59
CA ARG A 169 -6.47 -10.76 -2.95
C ARG A 169 -5.60 -10.01 -1.96
N LEU A 170 -5.35 -8.74 -2.26
CA LEU A 170 -4.60 -7.84 -1.40
C LEU A 170 -5.56 -7.09 -0.48
N ILE A 171 -5.46 -7.36 0.82
CA ILE A 171 -6.20 -6.65 1.86
C ILE A 171 -5.39 -5.41 2.24
N SER A 172 -5.85 -4.25 1.79
CA SER A 172 -5.22 -2.97 2.13
C SER A 172 -5.62 -2.51 3.53
N TRP A 173 -6.83 -2.85 3.99
CA TRP A 173 -7.29 -2.52 5.34
C TRP A 173 -8.42 -3.43 5.79
N GLU A 174 -8.47 -3.73 7.09
CA GLU A 174 -9.59 -4.41 7.74
C GLU A 174 -10.00 -3.62 8.98
N SER A 175 -11.29 -3.25 9.06
CA SER A 175 -11.83 -2.53 10.19
C SER A 175 -11.81 -3.40 11.44
N ARG A 176 -11.33 -2.84 12.55
CA ARG A 176 -11.43 -3.48 13.89
C ARG A 176 -12.78 -3.26 14.55
N LEU A 177 -13.63 -2.43 13.95
CA LEU A 177 -14.97 -2.13 14.42
C LEU A 177 -16.00 -2.85 13.55
N PRO A 178 -17.09 -3.37 14.13
CA PRO A 178 -18.21 -3.92 13.38
C PRO A 178 -18.69 -2.95 12.27
N PRO A 179 -19.05 -3.45 11.08
CA PRO A 179 -19.18 -4.86 10.72
C PRO A 179 -17.86 -5.50 10.22
N TYR A 180 -16.69 -5.02 10.65
CA TYR A 180 -15.36 -5.54 10.29
C TYR A 180 -15.09 -5.49 8.77
N THR A 181 -15.53 -4.41 8.12
CA THR A 181 -15.35 -4.20 6.68
C THR A 181 -13.88 -4.26 6.28
N ALA A 182 -13.57 -5.04 5.26
CA ALA A 182 -12.27 -5.10 4.61
C ALA A 182 -12.27 -4.34 3.28
N PHE A 183 -11.13 -3.75 2.93
CA PHE A 183 -10.86 -3.13 1.65
C PHE A 183 -9.91 -4.04 0.88
N VAL A 184 -10.40 -4.59 -0.24
CA VAL A 184 -9.74 -5.66 -0.97
C VAL A 184 -9.49 -5.25 -2.40
N HIS A 185 -8.26 -5.43 -2.85
CA HIS A 185 -7.85 -5.28 -4.23
C HIS A 185 -7.64 -6.66 -4.84
N LEU A 186 -8.16 -6.89 -6.04
CA LEU A 186 -7.76 -8.02 -6.84
C LEU A 186 -6.44 -7.68 -7.52
N SER A 187 -5.41 -8.44 -7.20
CA SER A 187 -4.08 -8.33 -7.80
C SER A 187 -3.99 -9.35 -8.92
N ARG A 188 -3.90 -8.87 -10.17
CA ARG A 188 -3.70 -9.73 -11.33
C ARG A 188 -2.24 -9.76 -11.71
N PHE A 189 -1.69 -10.96 -11.90
CA PHE A 189 -0.36 -11.13 -12.44
C PHE A 189 -0.36 -10.71 -13.92
N VAL A 190 0.57 -9.83 -14.25
CA VAL A 190 0.84 -9.36 -15.60
C VAL A 190 2.28 -9.74 -15.91
N PRO A 191 2.51 -10.73 -16.79
CA PRO A 191 3.85 -11.01 -17.30
C PRO A 191 4.38 -9.72 -17.93
N SER A 192 5.51 -9.20 -17.46
CA SER A 192 6.15 -8.08 -18.13
C SER A 192 6.69 -8.57 -19.47
N CYS A 193 6.34 -7.93 -20.58
CA CYS A 193 6.83 -8.24 -21.93
C CYS A 193 8.33 -7.91 -22.15
N VAL A 194 9.16 -7.91 -21.10
CA VAL A 194 10.54 -7.40 -21.13
C VAL A 194 11.58 -8.48 -20.84
N ASP A 195 11.16 -9.75 -20.67
CA ASP A 195 12.10 -10.87 -20.43
C ASP A 195 12.05 -11.97 -21.49
N ASP A 196 11.53 -11.69 -22.69
CA ASP A 196 11.84 -12.50 -23.86
C ASP A 196 13.17 -11.99 -24.45
N LYS A 197 14.27 -12.46 -23.88
CA LYS A 197 15.54 -12.49 -24.60
C LYS A 197 15.30 -13.42 -25.80
N PRO A 198 15.43 -12.98 -27.07
CA PRO A 198 15.41 -13.93 -28.16
C PRO A 198 16.59 -14.88 -27.94
N GLU A 199 16.30 -16.17 -27.82
CA GLU A 199 17.33 -17.19 -27.96
C GLU A 199 18.10 -16.88 -29.24
N ALA A 200 19.36 -16.50 -29.09
CA ALA A 200 20.25 -16.33 -30.22
C ALA A 200 20.36 -17.70 -30.88
N SER A 201 19.64 -17.88 -31.99
CA SER A 201 19.84 -19.01 -32.88
C SER A 201 21.27 -18.93 -33.40
N LEU A 202 22.13 -19.78 -32.83
CA LEU A 202 23.48 -20.02 -33.33
C LEU A 202 23.37 -20.72 -34.69
N SER A 203 23.09 -19.94 -35.74
CA SER A 203 23.25 -20.37 -37.12
C SER A 203 24.74 -20.38 -37.43
N GLY A 204 25.38 -21.53 -37.20
CA GLY A 204 26.78 -21.78 -37.53
C GLY A 204 27.06 -21.56 -39.02
N LYS A 205 27.70 -20.44 -39.35
CA LYS A 205 28.34 -20.22 -40.66
C LYS A 205 29.70 -20.92 -40.65
N LYS A 206 29.78 -22.13 -41.21
CA LYS A 206 31.05 -22.79 -41.56
C LYS A 206 31.81 -21.90 -42.55
N ARG A 207 33.00 -21.42 -42.16
CA ARG A 207 34.00 -20.89 -43.10
C ARG A 207 34.63 -22.08 -43.83
N LEU A 208 34.57 -22.11 -45.16
CA LEU A 208 35.53 -22.91 -45.94
C LEU A 208 36.85 -22.16 -45.95
N GLY A 209 37.92 -22.81 -45.49
CA GLY A 209 39.29 -22.36 -45.67
C GLY A 209 39.79 -22.66 -47.09
N PRO A 210 40.86 -21.98 -47.54
CA PRO A 210 41.42 -22.15 -48.87
C PRO A 210 42.20 -23.48 -48.95
N SER A 211 42.06 -24.21 -50.06
CA SER A 211 43.01 -25.25 -50.44
C SER A 211 44.00 -24.69 -51.45
N ALA A 212 45.24 -25.15 -51.32
CA ALA A 212 46.46 -24.75 -52.01
C ALA A 212 46.40 -24.80 -53.55
#